data_AF-A0A955TN97-F1
#
_entry.id   AF-A0A955TN97-F1
#
_cell.length_a   1.000
_cell.length_b   1.000
_cell.length_c   1.000
_cell.angle_alpha   90.00
_cell.angle_beta   90.00
_cell.angle_gamma   90.00
#
_symmetry.space_group_name_H-M   'P 1'
#
loop_
_entity.id
_entity.type
_entity.pdbx_description
1 polymer ?
#
loop_
_entity_poly.entity_id
_entity_poly.type
_entity_poly.pdbx_seq_one_letter_code
_entity_poly.pdbx_strand_id
1 'polypeptide(L)'
;MHIFLPRSLRRSQGFTLVEMIGVLAIIAILIALLLPKIFSLIASSNARSLAAALRTYETAVANYYSDVGTLYPLNATGVPAAEAGGNSGTVTSLPARLTLNASDPLNTGTNQWVRFRGPYLEKFNTNTPPGLGTTMFMPATAAIALGGAVTGTNIGWDLKGDDGNSDIPTGARVAYLRVDGISDTEFNELDGIIDSGIGTNLAERQLRGRVKYNPANDRMYIYLAHQ
;
A
#
# COMPACT_ATOMS: atom_id res chain seq x y z
N MET A 1 32.70 68.49 40.64
CA MET A 1 31.23 68.61 40.73
C MET A 1 30.62 67.61 39.75
N HIS A 2 30.30 66.40 40.19
CA HIS A 2 29.71 65.35 39.34
C HIS A 2 28.21 65.23 39.63
N ILE A 3 27.40 65.57 38.63
CA ILE A 3 25.93 65.44 38.67
C ILE A 3 25.60 63.96 38.39
N PHE A 4 25.05 63.27 39.39
CA PHE A 4 24.44 61.95 39.22
C PHE A 4 23.03 62.12 38.64
N LEU A 5 22.84 61.79 37.36
CA LEU A 5 21.50 61.64 36.78
C LEU A 5 20.93 60.26 37.17
N PRO A 6 19.73 60.17 37.76
CA PRO A 6 19.11 58.89 38.06
C PRO A 6 18.72 58.17 36.76
N ARG A 7 19.24 56.95 36.59
CA ARG A 7 18.93 56.07 35.46
C ARG A 7 17.50 55.56 35.63
N SER A 8 16.59 56.01 34.78
CA SER A 8 15.21 55.51 34.69
C SER A 8 15.21 54.00 34.42
N LEU A 9 14.87 53.21 35.43
CA LEU A 9 14.59 51.78 35.28
C LEU A 9 13.25 51.66 34.54
N ARG A 10 13.30 51.35 33.24
CA ARG A 10 12.12 50.98 32.47
C ARG A 10 11.45 49.79 33.17
N ARG A 11 10.25 50.00 33.72
CA ARG A 11 9.39 48.91 34.22
C ARG A 11 9.06 48.02 33.02
N SER A 12 9.67 46.84 32.98
CA SER A 12 9.19 45.75 32.14
C SER A 12 7.83 45.35 32.67
N GLN A 13 6.75 45.67 31.95
CA GLN A 13 5.44 45.11 32.24
C GLN A 13 5.48 43.63 31.88
N GLY A 14 5.29 42.76 32.88
CA GLY A 14 5.14 41.32 32.66
C GLY A 14 3.71 41.00 32.22
N PHE A 15 3.55 39.92 31.46
CA PHE A 15 2.24 39.40 31.07
C PHE A 15 1.41 39.03 32.30
N THR A 16 0.14 39.41 32.30
CA THR A 16 -0.82 39.00 33.33
C THR A 16 -1.35 37.59 33.07
N LEU A 17 -1.83 36.91 34.11
CA LEU A 17 -2.46 35.58 33.97
C LEU A 17 -3.67 35.60 33.03
N VAL A 18 -4.45 36.69 33.04
CA VAL A 18 -5.65 36.83 32.21
C VAL A 18 -5.29 36.92 30.72
N GLU A 19 -4.23 37.65 30.38
CA GLU A 19 -3.74 37.72 28.99
C GLU A 19 -3.27 36.36 28.50
N MET A 20 -2.58 35.60 29.35
CA MET A 20 -2.16 34.24 28.99
C MET A 20 -3.33 33.26 28.83
N ILE A 21 -4.37 33.36 29.68
CA ILE A 21 -5.57 32.53 29.56
C ILE A 21 -6.30 32.82 28.25
N GLY A 22 -6.43 34.10 27.87
CA GLY A 22 -7.05 34.49 26.61
C GLY A 22 -6.30 33.93 25.38
N VAL A 23 -4.97 34.01 25.38
CA VAL A 23 -4.14 33.47 24.30
C VAL A 23 -4.27 31.96 24.19
N LEU A 24 -4.18 31.24 25.31
CA LEU A 24 -4.32 29.77 25.32
C LEU A 24 -5.73 29.33 24.88
N ALA A 25 -6.77 30.07 25.24
CA ALA A 25 -8.14 29.79 24.79
C ALA A 25 -8.26 29.89 23.27
N ILE A 26 -7.67 30.92 22.64
CA ILE A 26 -7.69 31.07 21.18
C ILE A 26 -6.87 29.95 20.51
N ILE A 27 -5.68 29.64 21.02
CA ILE A 27 -4.84 28.54 20.49
C ILE A 27 -5.59 27.20 20.56
N ALA A 28 -6.29 26.92 21.67
CA ALA A 28 -7.06 25.69 21.83
C ALA A 28 -8.18 25.56 20.79
N ILE A 29 -8.92 26.66 20.53
CA ILE A 29 -9.97 26.68 19.51
C ILE A 29 -9.37 26.43 18.11
N LEU A 30 -8.25 27.08 17.79
CA LEU A 30 -7.58 26.88 16.50
C LEU A 30 -7.13 25.44 16.30
N ILE A 31 -6.49 24.83 17.31
CA ILE A 31 -6.04 23.43 17.25
C ILE A 31 -7.22 22.48 17.07
N ALA A 32 -8.31 22.68 17.82
CA ALA A 32 -9.51 21.83 17.73
C ALA A 32 -10.12 21.80 16.32
N LEU A 33 -10.09 22.93 15.61
CA LEU A 33 -10.59 23.01 14.23
C LEU A 33 -9.61 22.43 13.20
N LEU A 34 -8.31 22.48 13.47
CA LEU A 34 -7.27 22.06 12.53
C LEU A 34 -6.99 20.56 12.55
N LEU A 35 -7.03 19.91 13.73
CA LEU A 35 -6.61 18.51 13.90
C LEU A 35 -7.33 17.52 12.96
N PRO A 36 -8.66 17.52 12.82
CA PRO A 36 -9.36 16.56 11.96
C PRO A 36 -8.90 16.65 10.49
N LYS A 37 -8.63 17.87 10.01
CA LYS A 37 -8.19 18.11 8.64
C LYS A 37 -6.78 17.59 8.40
N ILE A 38 -5.89 17.73 9.38
CA ILE A 38 -4.51 17.23 9.29
C ILE A 38 -4.51 15.70 9.14
N PHE A 39 -5.32 14.98 9.91
CA PHE A 39 -5.39 13.51 9.82
C PHE A 39 -5.88 13.03 8.45
N SER A 40 -6.92 13.68 7.88
CA SER A 40 -7.39 13.38 6.52
C SER A 40 -6.31 13.66 5.47
N LEU A 41 -5.57 14.77 5.59
CA LEU A 41 -4.47 15.09 4.66
C LEU A 41 -3.34 14.05 4.73
N ILE A 42 -2.99 13.57 5.93
CA ILE A 42 -1.99 12.51 6.11
C ILE A 42 -2.47 11.21 5.46
N ALA A 43 -3.72 10.79 5.73
CA ALA A 43 -4.31 9.59 5.12
C ALA A 43 -4.30 9.66 3.59
N SER A 44 -4.70 10.81 3.03
CA SER A 44 -4.69 11.04 1.58
C SER A 44 -3.27 11.02 0.99
N SER A 45 -2.29 11.63 1.68
CA SER A 45 -0.88 11.60 1.28
C SER A 45 -0.32 10.18 1.30
N ASN A 46 -0.63 9.42 2.34
CA ASN A 46 -0.21 8.04 2.48
C ASN A 46 -0.85 7.15 1.41
N ALA A 47 -2.13 7.33 1.13
CA ALA A 47 -2.84 6.62 0.06
C ALA A 47 -2.20 6.90 -1.31
N ARG A 48 -1.86 8.16 -1.60
CA ARG A 48 -1.13 8.52 -2.84
C ARG A 48 0.26 7.89 -2.91
N SER A 49 0.97 7.80 -1.79
CA SER A 49 2.27 7.13 -1.71
C SER A 49 2.16 5.65 -2.07
N LEU A 50 1.16 4.95 -1.51
CA LEU A 50 0.89 3.56 -1.86
C LEU A 50 0.46 3.42 -3.32
N ALA A 51 -0.41 4.28 -3.82
CA ALA A 51 -0.84 4.30 -5.22
C ALA A 51 0.33 4.50 -6.20
N ALA A 52 1.30 5.34 -5.85
CA ALA A 52 2.51 5.52 -6.65
C ALA A 52 3.40 4.26 -6.61
N ALA A 53 3.60 3.66 -5.44
CA ALA A 53 4.37 2.43 -5.30
C ALA A 53 3.73 1.25 -6.05
N LEU A 54 2.39 1.17 -6.06
CA LEU A 54 1.64 0.15 -6.80
C LEU A 54 1.96 0.16 -8.28
N ARG A 55 2.05 1.33 -8.93
CA ARG A 55 2.44 1.44 -10.34
C ARG A 55 3.83 0.88 -10.61
N THR A 56 4.77 1.12 -9.69
CA THR A 56 6.12 0.54 -9.75
C THR A 56 6.08 -0.98 -9.61
N TYR A 57 5.27 -1.50 -8.67
CA TYR A 57 5.10 -2.94 -8.48
C TYR A 57 4.42 -3.62 -9.67
N GLU A 58 3.38 -3.03 -10.24
CA GLU A 58 2.71 -3.50 -11.46
C GLU A 58 3.71 -3.62 -12.62
N THR A 59 4.51 -2.57 -12.83
CA THR A 59 5.54 -2.55 -13.87
C THR A 59 6.58 -3.65 -13.64
N ALA A 60 7.04 -3.83 -12.40
CA ALA A 60 8.00 -4.88 -12.05
C ALA A 60 7.43 -6.29 -12.32
N VAL A 61 6.19 -6.54 -11.91
CA VAL A 61 5.50 -7.81 -12.14
C VAL A 61 5.28 -8.07 -13.63
N ALA A 62 4.88 -7.05 -14.39
CA ALA A 62 4.69 -7.15 -15.84
C ALA A 62 6.01 -7.44 -16.58
N ASN A 63 7.10 -6.80 -16.18
CA ASN A 63 8.43 -7.07 -16.75
C ASN A 63 8.90 -8.49 -16.43
N TYR A 64 8.76 -8.92 -15.17
CA TYR A 64 9.06 -10.29 -14.76
C TYR A 64 8.25 -11.31 -15.57
N TYR A 65 6.95 -11.08 -15.75
CA TYR A 65 6.11 -11.93 -16.57
C TYR A 65 6.55 -11.95 -18.04
N SER A 66 6.88 -10.80 -18.60
CA SER A 66 7.31 -10.67 -20.00
C SER A 66 8.58 -11.47 -20.28
N ASP A 67 9.53 -11.46 -19.35
CA ASP A 67 10.79 -12.18 -19.48
C ASP A 67 10.63 -13.67 -19.18
N VAL A 68 10.12 -14.01 -18.00
CA VAL A 68 10.08 -15.38 -17.48
C VAL A 68 8.92 -16.20 -18.05
N GLY A 69 7.83 -15.53 -18.45
CA GLY A 69 6.62 -16.15 -19.00
C GLY A 69 5.66 -16.69 -17.93
N THR A 70 5.80 -16.25 -16.68
CA THR A 70 4.94 -16.66 -15.57
C THR A 70 4.94 -15.65 -14.43
N LEU A 71 3.81 -15.50 -13.74
CA LEU A 71 3.70 -14.73 -12.50
C LEU A 71 4.17 -15.47 -11.25
N TYR A 72 4.26 -16.82 -11.29
CA TYR A 72 4.81 -17.56 -10.16
C TYR A 72 6.31 -17.32 -10.00
N PRO A 73 6.80 -17.23 -8.75
CA PRO A 73 8.23 -17.17 -8.51
C PRO A 73 8.92 -18.46 -8.95
N LEU A 74 10.15 -18.31 -9.41
CA LEU A 74 11.03 -19.44 -9.71
C LEU A 74 11.61 -20.04 -8.43
N ASN A 75 11.58 -21.36 -8.33
CA ASN A 75 12.35 -22.07 -7.31
C ASN A 75 13.86 -22.11 -7.68
N ALA A 76 14.67 -22.77 -6.85
CA ALA A 76 16.12 -22.88 -7.08
C ALA A 76 16.49 -23.56 -8.41
N THR A 77 15.64 -24.44 -8.95
CA THR A 77 15.88 -25.12 -10.23
C THR A 77 15.29 -24.38 -11.44
N GLY A 78 14.68 -23.20 -11.25
CA GLY A 78 14.11 -22.40 -12.34
C GLY A 78 12.74 -22.86 -12.80
N VAL A 79 12.04 -23.63 -11.96
CA VAL A 79 10.67 -24.07 -12.20
C VAL A 79 9.72 -23.13 -11.46
N PRO A 80 8.64 -22.65 -12.10
CA PRO A 80 7.66 -21.82 -11.44
C PRO A 80 6.87 -22.64 -10.42
N ALA A 81 6.82 -22.14 -9.19
CA ALA A 81 6.14 -22.79 -8.08
C ALA A 81 5.24 -21.80 -7.35
N ALA A 82 4.11 -22.28 -6.85
CA ALA A 82 3.27 -21.49 -5.97
C ALA A 82 4.02 -21.18 -4.66
N GLU A 83 3.81 -19.99 -4.12
CA GLU A 83 4.41 -19.53 -2.87
C GLU A 83 3.39 -19.49 -1.73
N ALA A 84 3.89 -19.47 -0.49
CA ALA A 84 3.06 -19.54 0.70
C ALA A 84 2.59 -18.17 1.25
N GLY A 85 2.79 -17.07 0.50
CA GLY A 85 2.20 -15.79 0.93
C GLY A 85 2.99 -14.51 0.67
N GLY A 86 3.97 -14.47 -0.25
CA GLY A 86 4.51 -13.20 -0.73
C GLY A 86 5.32 -12.38 0.29
N ASN A 87 5.93 -13.01 1.28
CA ASN A 87 6.82 -12.35 2.24
C ASN A 87 8.21 -12.15 1.62
N SER A 88 8.71 -10.91 1.56
CA SER A 88 10.03 -10.60 0.98
C SER A 88 11.20 -11.26 1.69
N GLY A 89 11.05 -11.65 2.96
CA GLY A 89 12.07 -12.43 3.68
C GLY A 89 12.18 -13.89 3.21
N THR A 90 11.19 -14.40 2.47
CA THR A 90 11.22 -15.74 1.91
C THR A 90 11.88 -15.70 0.54
N VAL A 91 13.03 -16.37 0.38
CA VAL A 91 13.84 -16.36 -0.84
C VAL A 91 13.07 -16.87 -2.08
N THR A 92 12.09 -17.76 -1.90
CA THR A 92 11.26 -18.30 -2.98
C THR A 92 9.98 -17.49 -3.24
N SER A 93 9.81 -16.33 -2.61
CA SER A 93 8.65 -15.47 -2.83
C SER A 93 8.78 -14.63 -4.11
N LEU A 94 7.66 -14.19 -4.68
CA LEU A 94 7.66 -13.25 -5.80
C LEU A 94 8.46 -11.97 -5.51
N PRO A 95 8.25 -11.23 -4.39
CA PRO A 95 9.01 -10.00 -4.14
C PRO A 95 10.53 -10.24 -4.02
N ALA A 96 10.94 -11.39 -3.49
CA ALA A 96 12.36 -11.76 -3.48
C ALA A 96 12.90 -11.98 -4.91
N ARG A 97 12.11 -12.58 -5.81
CA ARG A 97 12.49 -12.76 -7.23
C ARG A 97 12.49 -11.46 -8.02
N LEU A 98 11.59 -10.53 -7.70
CA LEU A 98 11.54 -9.22 -8.35
C LEU A 98 12.77 -8.36 -8.01
N THR A 99 13.32 -8.51 -6.80
CA THR A 99 14.51 -7.77 -6.34
C THR A 99 15.83 -8.49 -6.62
N LEU A 100 15.78 -9.73 -7.10
CA LEU A 100 16.95 -10.56 -7.37
C LEU A 100 17.71 -10.03 -8.59
N ASN A 101 19.03 -9.88 -8.47
CA ASN A 101 19.89 -9.54 -9.59
C ASN A 101 20.07 -10.74 -10.53
N ALA A 102 20.12 -10.51 -11.84
CA ALA A 102 20.40 -11.56 -12.81
C ALA A 102 21.75 -12.27 -12.61
N SER A 103 22.74 -11.63 -11.98
CA SER A 103 24.04 -12.23 -11.65
C SER A 103 24.05 -13.06 -10.36
N ASP A 104 22.92 -13.21 -9.67
CA ASP A 104 22.82 -13.97 -8.44
C ASP A 104 23.09 -15.48 -8.67
N PRO A 105 23.79 -16.19 -7.76
CA PRO A 105 24.07 -17.63 -7.91
C PRO A 105 22.82 -18.52 -8.06
N LEU A 106 21.64 -18.06 -7.62
CA LEU A 106 20.38 -18.76 -7.85
C LEU A 106 19.99 -18.81 -9.33
N ASN A 107 20.46 -17.86 -10.15
CA ASN A 107 20.29 -17.90 -11.59
C ASN A 107 21.25 -18.92 -12.21
N THR A 108 20.85 -20.17 -12.18
CA THR A 108 21.63 -21.30 -12.72
C THR A 108 21.59 -21.40 -14.25
N GLY A 109 20.92 -20.48 -14.94
CA GLY A 109 20.72 -20.53 -16.39
C GLY A 109 19.90 -21.74 -16.88
N THR A 110 19.22 -22.46 -15.98
CA THR A 110 18.45 -23.67 -16.27
C THR A 110 16.93 -23.40 -16.20
N ASN A 111 16.12 -24.09 -17.00
CA ASN A 111 14.67 -23.87 -17.09
C ASN A 111 14.36 -22.39 -17.35
N GLN A 112 13.47 -21.76 -16.58
CA GLN A 112 13.07 -20.37 -16.81
C GLN A 112 14.13 -19.36 -16.35
N TRP A 113 15.17 -19.77 -15.61
CA TRP A 113 16.29 -18.90 -15.27
C TRP A 113 17.00 -18.34 -16.49
N VAL A 114 17.04 -19.09 -17.60
CA VAL A 114 17.64 -18.61 -18.87
C VAL A 114 17.00 -17.33 -19.39
N ARG A 115 15.71 -17.12 -19.05
CA ARG A 115 14.93 -15.97 -19.50
C ARG A 115 14.92 -14.83 -18.48
N PHE A 116 15.38 -15.05 -17.26
CA PHE A 116 15.38 -14.04 -16.20
C PHE A 116 16.34 -12.89 -16.53
N ARG A 117 15.88 -11.64 -16.36
CA ARG A 117 16.64 -10.40 -16.61
C ARG A 117 16.57 -9.39 -15.47
N GLY A 118 16.27 -9.83 -14.24
CA GLY A 118 16.17 -8.95 -13.07
C GLY A 118 17.47 -8.19 -12.74
N PRO A 119 17.43 -7.24 -11.81
CA PRO A 119 16.30 -6.96 -10.94
C PRO A 119 15.20 -6.14 -11.64
N TYR A 120 13.95 -6.45 -11.32
CA TYR A 120 12.77 -5.72 -11.81
C TYR A 120 12.31 -4.64 -10.82
N LEU A 121 12.75 -4.74 -9.58
CA LEU A 121 12.41 -3.84 -8.48
C LEU A 121 13.66 -3.58 -7.63
N GLU A 122 13.85 -2.33 -7.20
CA GLU A 122 15.00 -1.98 -6.36
C GLU A 122 14.87 -2.53 -4.93
N LYS A 123 13.68 -2.39 -4.34
CA LYS A 123 13.38 -2.96 -3.01
C LYS A 123 11.91 -3.30 -2.86
N PHE A 124 11.65 -4.30 -2.02
CA PHE A 124 10.34 -4.58 -1.44
C PHE A 124 10.55 -5.04 0.00
N ASN A 125 9.84 -4.44 0.95
CA ASN A 125 9.97 -4.80 2.35
C ASN A 125 8.59 -5.00 2.98
N THR A 126 8.31 -6.25 3.37
CA THR A 126 7.06 -6.67 4.00
C THR A 126 6.73 -5.90 5.28
N ASN A 127 7.71 -5.41 6.03
CA ASN A 127 7.47 -4.77 7.33
C ASN A 127 7.38 -3.24 7.26
N THR A 128 7.60 -2.64 6.09
CA THR A 128 7.65 -1.17 5.96
C THR A 128 6.90 -0.71 4.71
N PRO A 129 5.56 -0.70 4.76
CA PRO A 129 4.80 -0.30 3.61
C PRO A 129 4.85 1.20 3.31
N PRO A 130 4.80 1.60 2.02
CA PRO A 130 4.85 2.99 1.63
C PRO A 130 3.50 3.64 1.94
N GLY A 131 3.48 4.46 2.99
CA GLY A 131 2.31 5.26 3.35
C GLY A 131 1.29 4.53 4.21
N LEU A 132 0.72 3.43 3.72
CA LEU A 132 -0.43 2.78 4.37
C LEU A 132 -0.12 1.38 4.91
N GLY A 133 -0.73 1.07 6.06
CA GLY A 133 -0.69 -0.25 6.69
C GLY A 133 0.53 -0.50 7.55
N THR A 134 0.55 -1.68 8.16
CA THR A 134 1.64 -2.14 9.05
C THR A 134 2.56 -3.13 8.36
N THR A 135 2.00 -3.99 7.51
CA THR A 135 2.76 -4.96 6.73
C THR A 135 2.17 -5.10 5.33
N MET A 136 3.00 -5.53 4.39
CA MET A 136 2.58 -5.84 3.03
C MET A 136 3.17 -7.16 2.51
N PHE A 137 2.45 -7.80 1.60
CA PHE A 137 2.87 -9.04 0.98
C PHE A 137 2.50 -8.99 -0.50
N MET A 138 3.31 -9.61 -1.37
CA MET A 138 3.00 -9.71 -2.80
C MET A 138 3.03 -11.16 -3.26
N PRO A 139 1.98 -11.95 -2.97
CA PRO A 139 1.90 -13.32 -3.47
C PRO A 139 1.40 -13.39 -4.92
N ALA A 140 1.82 -14.44 -5.63
CA ALA A 140 1.15 -14.93 -6.82
C ALA A 140 0.45 -16.28 -6.55
N THR A 141 -0.88 -16.31 -6.72
CA THR A 141 -1.69 -17.52 -6.46
C THR A 141 -2.74 -17.75 -7.55
N ALA A 142 -3.30 -18.95 -7.62
CA ALA A 142 -4.46 -19.21 -8.47
C ALA A 142 -5.68 -18.40 -8.00
N ALA A 143 -6.46 -17.86 -8.94
CA ALA A 143 -7.73 -17.23 -8.64
C ALA A 143 -8.88 -18.25 -8.55
N ILE A 144 -10.00 -17.81 -7.98
CA ILE A 144 -11.28 -18.51 -8.11
C ILE A 144 -11.72 -18.54 -9.58
N ALA A 145 -12.63 -19.45 -9.90
CA ALA A 145 -13.16 -19.58 -11.26
C ALA A 145 -13.88 -18.30 -11.73
N LEU A 146 -13.85 -18.07 -13.04
CA LEU A 146 -14.60 -17.01 -13.71
C LEU A 146 -16.08 -17.12 -13.34
N GLY A 147 -16.70 -15.99 -12.95
CA GLY A 147 -18.10 -15.94 -12.53
C GLY A 147 -18.36 -16.42 -11.10
N GLY A 148 -17.33 -16.81 -10.34
CA GLY A 148 -17.46 -17.12 -8.92
C GLY A 148 -17.63 -15.86 -8.07
N ALA A 149 -18.52 -15.89 -7.08
CA ALA A 149 -18.78 -14.74 -6.20
C ALA A 149 -17.50 -14.29 -5.46
N VAL A 150 -17.20 -13.00 -5.53
CA VAL A 150 -16.06 -12.39 -4.83
C VAL A 150 -16.41 -12.18 -3.36
N THR A 151 -15.48 -12.54 -2.48
CA THR A 151 -15.59 -12.30 -1.04
C THR A 151 -14.38 -11.53 -0.53
N GLY A 152 -14.46 -11.02 0.70
CA GLY A 152 -13.35 -10.29 1.33
C GLY A 152 -12.11 -11.14 1.64
N THR A 153 -12.17 -12.47 1.46
CA THR A 153 -11.08 -13.39 1.81
C THR A 153 -10.62 -14.27 0.65
N ASN A 154 -11.45 -14.47 -0.38
CA ASN A 154 -11.07 -15.28 -1.52
C ASN A 154 -10.19 -14.51 -2.52
N ILE A 155 -9.56 -15.25 -3.43
CA ILE A 155 -8.71 -14.70 -4.49
C ILE A 155 -9.53 -14.57 -5.76
N GLY A 156 -10.43 -13.59 -5.80
CA GLY A 156 -11.22 -13.21 -6.97
C GLY A 156 -11.36 -11.70 -7.01
N TRP A 157 -11.50 -11.14 -8.21
CA TRP A 157 -11.67 -9.71 -8.44
C TRP A 157 -12.78 -9.46 -9.46
N ASP A 158 -13.72 -8.62 -9.08
CA ASP A 158 -14.74 -8.05 -9.96
C ASP A 158 -14.15 -6.77 -10.57
N LEU A 159 -13.35 -6.93 -11.62
CA LEU A 159 -12.57 -5.82 -12.20
C LEU A 159 -13.46 -4.83 -12.96
N LYS A 160 -14.63 -5.28 -13.44
CA LYS A 160 -15.64 -4.42 -14.06
C LYS A 160 -16.49 -3.69 -13.01
N GLY A 161 -16.62 -4.27 -11.83
CA GLY A 161 -17.37 -3.72 -10.71
C GLY A 161 -18.89 -3.81 -10.87
N ASP A 162 -19.39 -4.76 -11.66
CA ASP A 162 -20.78 -4.81 -12.11
C ASP A 162 -21.64 -5.84 -11.38
N ASP A 163 -21.18 -7.08 -11.21
CA ASP A 163 -21.99 -8.20 -10.74
C ASP A 163 -21.51 -8.85 -9.43
N GLY A 164 -20.37 -8.40 -8.88
CA GLY A 164 -19.78 -8.98 -7.68
C GLY A 164 -19.11 -10.34 -7.90
N ASN A 165 -18.92 -10.77 -9.14
CA ASN A 165 -18.27 -12.02 -9.50
C ASN A 165 -16.86 -11.79 -10.06
N SER A 166 -16.04 -12.83 -9.99
CA SER A 166 -14.67 -12.76 -10.48
C SER A 166 -14.64 -12.70 -12.01
N ASP A 167 -14.01 -11.65 -12.54
CA ASP A 167 -13.71 -11.48 -13.97
C ASP A 167 -12.43 -12.22 -14.40
N ILE A 168 -11.70 -12.79 -13.45
CA ILE A 168 -10.45 -13.48 -13.70
C ILE A 168 -10.71 -14.81 -14.41
N PRO A 169 -10.02 -15.13 -15.53
CA PRO A 169 -10.19 -16.39 -16.24
C PRO A 169 -9.95 -17.61 -15.33
N THR A 170 -10.74 -18.68 -15.51
CA THR A 170 -10.60 -19.90 -14.72
C THR A 170 -9.22 -20.52 -14.89
N GLY A 171 -8.51 -20.74 -13.77
CA GLY A 171 -7.15 -21.29 -13.77
C GLY A 171 -6.05 -20.24 -13.96
N ALA A 172 -6.40 -18.97 -14.13
CA ALA A 172 -5.44 -17.89 -14.18
C ALA A 172 -4.71 -17.73 -12.85
N ARG A 173 -3.46 -17.30 -12.94
CA ARG A 173 -2.64 -16.97 -11.77
C ARG A 173 -2.67 -15.46 -11.61
N VAL A 174 -2.86 -14.97 -10.39
CA VAL A 174 -2.95 -13.54 -10.09
C VAL A 174 -1.85 -13.16 -9.12
N ALA A 175 -1.10 -12.12 -9.48
CA ALA A 175 -0.24 -11.40 -8.57
C ALA A 175 -1.04 -10.24 -7.96
N TYR A 176 -1.01 -10.13 -6.64
CA TYR A 176 -1.70 -9.07 -5.91
C TYR A 176 -0.87 -8.58 -4.73
N LEU A 177 -1.15 -7.36 -4.27
CA LEU A 177 -0.59 -6.82 -3.04
C LEU A 177 -1.60 -7.03 -1.91
N ARG A 178 -1.18 -7.68 -0.81
CA ARG A 178 -1.91 -7.67 0.46
C ARG A 178 -1.29 -6.64 1.38
N VAL A 179 -2.09 -5.78 1.97
CA VAL A 179 -1.66 -4.82 2.99
C VAL A 179 -2.51 -5.03 4.24
N ASP A 180 -1.86 -5.23 5.39
CA ASP A 180 -2.51 -5.53 6.67
C ASP A 180 -2.42 -4.32 7.63
N GLY A 181 -3.43 -4.14 8.49
CA GLY A 181 -3.50 -3.04 9.46
C GLY A 181 -3.95 -1.71 8.83
N ILE A 182 -4.94 -1.78 7.94
CA ILE A 182 -5.53 -0.62 7.24
C ILE A 182 -6.86 -0.26 7.91
N SER A 183 -7.07 1.02 8.21
CA SER A 183 -8.36 1.51 8.69
C SER A 183 -9.38 1.75 7.56
N ASP A 184 -10.66 1.78 7.90
CA ASP A 184 -11.73 2.08 6.93
C ASP A 184 -11.53 3.43 6.22
N THR A 185 -10.98 4.43 6.91
CA THR A 185 -10.74 5.76 6.33
C THR A 185 -9.62 5.69 5.29
N GLU A 186 -8.53 4.98 5.60
CA GLU A 186 -7.40 4.80 4.68
C GLU A 186 -7.79 3.98 3.45
N PHE A 187 -8.61 2.93 3.63
CA PHE A 187 -9.19 2.19 2.52
C PHE A 187 -10.01 3.12 1.61
N ASN A 188 -10.92 3.91 2.18
CA ASN A 188 -11.77 4.81 1.39
C ASN A 188 -10.96 5.86 0.59
N GLU A 189 -9.86 6.37 1.15
CA GLU A 189 -8.95 7.29 0.46
C GLU A 189 -8.22 6.61 -0.70
N LEU A 190 -7.71 5.39 -0.51
CA LEU A 190 -7.01 4.66 -1.56
C LEU A 190 -7.96 4.18 -2.67
N ASP A 191 -9.10 3.62 -2.28
CA ASP A 191 -10.17 3.18 -3.19
C ASP A 191 -10.64 4.32 -4.09
N GLY A 192 -10.83 5.52 -3.53
CA GLY A 192 -11.18 6.71 -4.30
C GLY A 192 -10.10 7.14 -5.32
N ILE A 193 -8.85 6.74 -5.14
CA ILE A 193 -7.74 7.01 -6.08
C ILE A 193 -7.66 5.93 -7.17
N ILE A 194 -7.89 4.66 -6.83
CA ILE A 194 -7.66 3.53 -7.73
C ILE A 194 -8.92 3.14 -8.50
N ASP A 195 -10.06 3.02 -7.81
CA ASP A 195 -11.31 2.47 -8.31
C ASP A 195 -12.44 3.53 -8.26
N SER A 196 -12.12 4.73 -8.74
CA SER A 196 -13.07 5.85 -8.72
C SER A 196 -14.36 5.51 -9.47
N GLY A 197 -15.48 5.46 -8.76
CA GLY A 197 -16.81 5.23 -9.34
C GLY A 197 -17.25 3.76 -9.39
N ILE A 198 -16.47 2.84 -8.82
CA ILE A 198 -16.89 1.43 -8.65
C ILE A 198 -17.63 1.26 -7.32
N GLY A 199 -18.81 0.63 -7.36
CA GLY A 199 -19.66 0.41 -6.18
C GLY A 199 -20.45 1.65 -5.73
N THR A 200 -21.72 1.44 -5.38
CA THR A 200 -22.63 2.53 -4.96
C THR A 200 -22.74 2.67 -3.45
N ASN A 201 -22.35 1.65 -2.71
CA ASN A 201 -22.35 1.60 -1.25
C ASN A 201 -21.05 0.97 -0.72
N LEU A 202 -20.82 1.08 0.60
CA LEU A 202 -19.58 0.60 1.22
C LEU A 202 -19.33 -0.90 1.01
N ALA A 203 -20.37 -1.73 1.08
CA ALA A 203 -20.22 -3.18 0.94
C ALA A 203 -19.82 -3.57 -0.49
N GLU A 204 -20.32 -2.86 -1.50
CA GLU A 204 -19.90 -3.05 -2.89
C GLU A 204 -18.46 -2.57 -3.10
N ARG A 205 -18.12 -1.36 -2.63
CA ARG A 205 -16.75 -0.81 -2.75
C ARG A 205 -15.70 -1.70 -2.09
N GLN A 206 -16.05 -2.38 -1.01
CA GLN A 206 -15.15 -3.32 -0.32
C GLN A 206 -14.82 -4.58 -1.12
N LEU A 207 -15.65 -4.97 -2.08
CA LEU A 207 -15.53 -6.24 -2.79
C LEU A 207 -15.29 -6.09 -4.30
N ARG A 208 -15.67 -4.95 -4.86
CA ARG A 208 -15.64 -4.69 -6.30
C ARG A 208 -14.47 -3.80 -6.68
N GLY A 209 -13.99 -3.96 -7.90
CA GLY A 209 -12.85 -3.24 -8.45
C GLY A 209 -11.53 -3.98 -8.24
N ARG A 210 -10.45 -3.21 -8.33
CA ARG A 210 -9.08 -3.71 -8.18
C ARG A 210 -8.68 -3.83 -6.71
N VAL A 211 -9.25 -2.98 -5.85
CA VAL A 211 -9.04 -2.98 -4.41
C VAL A 211 -10.17 -3.72 -3.74
N LYS A 212 -9.83 -4.63 -2.84
CA LYS A 212 -10.77 -5.26 -1.91
C LYS A 212 -10.33 -5.01 -0.50
N TYR A 213 -11.27 -4.92 0.41
CA TYR A 213 -10.98 -4.69 1.82
C TYR A 213 -11.89 -5.52 2.71
N ASN A 214 -11.28 -6.13 3.74
CA ASN A 214 -11.95 -6.92 4.74
C ASN A 214 -11.78 -6.24 6.11
N PRO A 215 -12.83 -5.56 6.62
CA PRO A 215 -12.79 -4.86 7.89
C PRO A 215 -12.71 -5.79 9.11
N ALA A 216 -13.00 -7.10 8.96
CA ALA A 216 -12.92 -8.02 10.10
C ALA A 216 -11.47 -8.24 10.57
N ASN A 217 -10.50 -8.09 9.66
CA ASN A 217 -9.09 -8.36 9.92
C ASN A 217 -8.17 -7.20 9.50
N ASP A 218 -8.74 -6.03 9.16
CA ASP A 218 -8.02 -4.85 8.66
C ASP A 218 -7.10 -5.16 7.46
N ARG A 219 -7.59 -6.01 6.52
CA ARG A 219 -6.80 -6.49 5.38
C ARG A 219 -7.31 -5.95 4.06
N MET A 220 -6.40 -5.42 3.27
CA MET A 220 -6.65 -4.93 1.92
C MET A 220 -5.91 -5.79 0.90
N TYR A 221 -6.55 -6.04 -0.24
CA TYR A 221 -6.00 -6.79 -1.37
C TYR A 221 -6.10 -5.93 -2.62
N ILE A 222 -5.00 -5.78 -3.36
CA ILE A 222 -4.92 -4.91 -4.52
C ILE A 222 -4.43 -5.72 -5.71
N TYR A 223 -5.24 -5.78 -6.76
CA TYR A 223 -4.91 -6.46 -7.99
C TYR A 223 -3.74 -5.78 -8.73
N LEU A 224 -2.73 -6.58 -9.13
CA LEU A 224 -1.61 -6.11 -9.93
C LEU A 224 -1.69 -6.65 -11.37
N ALA A 225 -1.71 -7.98 -11.53
CA ALA A 225 -1.69 -8.64 -12.84
C ALA A 225 -2.22 -10.08 -12.77
N HIS A 226 -2.73 -10.59 -13.89
CA HIS A 226 -3.03 -12.01 -14.09
C HIS A 226 -2.41 -12.55 -15.38
N GLN A 227 -2.27 -13.88 -15.47
CA GLN A 227 -1.89 -14.62 -16.67
C GLN A 227 -2.82 -15.80 -16.91
#